data_AF-A0A208YBA6-F1
#
_entry.id   AF-A0A208YBA6-F1
#
_cell.length_a   1.000
_cell.length_b   1.000
_cell.length_c   1.000
_cell.angle_alpha   90.00
_cell.angle_beta   90.00
_cell.angle_gamma   90.00
#
_symmetry.space_group_name_H-M   'P 1'
#
loop_
_entity.id
_entity.type
_entity.pdbx_description
1 polymer ?
#
loop_
_entity_poly.entity_id
_entity_poly.type
_entity_poly.pdbx_seq_one_letter_code
_entity_poly.pdbx_strand_id
1 'polypeptide(L)'
;MGGAGQATGIPDPSYVFFRLIPDGPQGPLGALGVPLTAGRSIAVDPRTTPLGYPVFVSTGDPSPAAGTVNRLMFAQDTGGAIRGTVRADYFWGFGPTAGDRAARMKETGRMWLLLPRDLQTAAMTAAVRTRSLGGPAVLAECVVPDPDNCVEQ
;
A
#
# COMPACT_ATOMS: atom_id res chain seq x y z
N MET A 1 45.68 21.31 -8.69
CA MET A 1 44.49 21.30 -9.57
C MET A 1 43.94 19.88 -9.56
N GLY A 2 43.05 19.56 -8.64
CA GLY A 2 42.37 18.26 -8.55
C GLY A 2 40.93 18.42 -8.99
N GLY A 3 40.57 17.79 -10.11
CA GLY A 3 39.26 17.95 -10.75
C GLY A 3 38.12 17.44 -9.89
N ALA A 4 37.12 18.29 -9.67
CA ALA A 4 35.83 17.91 -9.13
C ALA A 4 35.14 16.96 -10.11
N GLY A 5 34.79 15.75 -9.65
CA GLY A 5 33.88 14.86 -10.37
C GLY A 5 32.53 15.57 -10.56
N GLN A 6 32.01 15.54 -11.79
CA GLN A 6 30.74 16.17 -12.12
C GLN A 6 29.59 15.50 -11.35
N ALA A 7 28.93 16.27 -10.48
CA ALA A 7 27.66 15.86 -9.89
C ALA A 7 26.62 15.76 -11.02
N THR A 8 25.95 14.62 -11.15
CA THR A 8 24.97 14.32 -12.21
C THR A 8 23.69 15.16 -12.16
N GLY A 9 23.53 16.03 -11.16
CA GLY A 9 22.32 16.84 -10.95
C GLY A 9 21.10 16.04 -10.47
N ILE A 10 21.24 14.73 -10.22
CA ILE A 10 20.17 13.86 -9.71
C ILE A 10 20.30 13.80 -8.18
N PRO A 11 19.31 14.33 -7.42
CA PRO A 11 19.39 14.41 -5.96
C PRO A 11 19.11 13.09 -5.24
N ASP A 12 18.48 12.12 -5.91
CA ASP A 12 18.16 10.81 -5.38
C ASP A 12 19.23 9.79 -5.81
N PRO A 13 20.01 9.20 -4.87
CA PRO A 13 21.03 8.20 -5.19
C PRO A 13 20.43 6.80 -5.50
N SER A 14 19.11 6.62 -5.37
CA SER A 14 18.45 5.34 -5.59
C SER A 14 18.57 4.88 -7.04
N TYR A 15 18.84 3.59 -7.25
CA TYR A 15 18.89 2.96 -8.58
C TYR A 15 18.10 1.66 -8.57
N VAL A 16 17.29 1.44 -9.62
CA VAL A 16 16.40 0.27 -9.73
C VAL A 16 16.96 -0.70 -10.76
N PHE A 17 17.15 -1.96 -10.35
CA PHE A 17 17.50 -3.06 -11.25
C PHE A 17 16.23 -3.83 -11.62
N PHE A 18 16.12 -4.23 -12.88
CA PHE A 18 14.97 -4.96 -13.39
C PHE A 18 15.35 -6.37 -13.82
N ARG A 19 14.38 -7.29 -13.70
CA ARG A 19 14.44 -8.60 -14.32
C ARG A 19 13.34 -8.67 -15.38
N LEU A 20 13.68 -9.17 -16.55
CA LEU A 20 12.69 -9.43 -17.60
C LEU A 20 11.77 -10.57 -17.17
N ILE A 21 10.47 -10.33 -17.31
CA ILE A 21 9.41 -11.35 -17.18
C ILE A 21 8.79 -11.55 -18.57
N PRO A 22 8.27 -12.74 -18.90
CA PRO A 22 7.60 -12.96 -20.18
C PRO A 22 6.46 -11.98 -20.38
N ASP A 23 6.33 -11.46 -21.60
CA ASP A 23 5.18 -10.62 -21.96
C ASP A 23 3.89 -11.43 -21.84
N GLY A 24 2.86 -10.81 -21.28
CA GLY A 24 1.57 -11.46 -21.10
C GLY A 24 0.45 -10.45 -20.84
N PRO A 25 -0.81 -10.87 -20.91
CA PRO A 25 -1.95 -10.01 -20.58
C PRO A 25 -2.04 -9.68 -19.08
N GLN A 26 -1.25 -10.38 -18.26
CA GLN A 26 -1.20 -10.20 -16.81
C GLN A 26 -0.35 -8.96 -16.48
N GLY A 27 -0.75 -8.21 -15.44
CA GLY A 27 0.01 -7.04 -15.02
C GLY A 27 1.38 -7.35 -14.39
N PRO A 28 2.15 -6.33 -13.94
CA PRO A 28 3.44 -6.55 -13.31
C PRO A 28 3.22 -7.32 -12.02
N LEU A 29 4.23 -8.05 -11.60
CA LEU A 29 4.23 -8.69 -10.30
C LEU A 29 4.37 -7.61 -9.23
N GLY A 30 3.38 -7.52 -8.34
CA GLY A 30 3.50 -6.70 -7.13
C GLY A 30 4.40 -7.37 -6.10
N ALA A 31 4.60 -6.71 -4.96
CA ALA A 31 5.36 -7.24 -3.84
C ALA A 31 4.83 -8.59 -3.29
N LEU A 32 3.54 -8.88 -3.46
CA LEU A 32 2.96 -10.20 -3.11
C LEU A 32 3.37 -11.32 -4.09
N GLY A 33 4.07 -11.00 -5.17
CA GLY A 33 4.49 -11.97 -6.19
C GLY A 33 3.37 -12.39 -7.16
N VAL A 34 2.22 -11.70 -7.13
CA VAL A 34 1.08 -11.94 -8.03
C VAL A 34 0.89 -10.77 -9.00
N PRO A 35 0.34 -11.01 -10.20
CA PRO A 35 0.07 -9.95 -11.16
C PRO A 35 -0.94 -8.92 -10.65
N LEU A 36 -0.63 -7.64 -10.82
CA LEU A 36 -1.55 -6.55 -10.50
C LEU A 36 -2.67 -6.43 -11.55
N THR A 37 -3.88 -6.18 -11.06
CA THR A 37 -5.09 -6.00 -11.87
C THR A 37 -5.56 -4.55 -11.80
N ALA A 38 -5.69 -3.92 -12.96
CA ALA A 38 -6.11 -2.52 -13.08
C ALA A 38 -7.44 -2.28 -12.33
N GLY A 39 -7.42 -1.31 -11.42
CA GLY A 39 -8.54 -0.92 -10.59
C GLY A 39 -9.04 -1.95 -9.59
N ARG A 40 -8.25 -3.00 -9.33
CA ARG A 40 -8.50 -4.02 -8.31
C ARG A 40 -7.32 -4.25 -7.38
N SER A 41 -6.13 -3.76 -7.73
CA SER A 41 -4.93 -3.85 -6.88
C SER A 41 -4.56 -2.48 -6.30
N ILE A 42 -4.04 -2.49 -5.09
CA ILE A 42 -3.49 -1.31 -4.41
C ILE A 42 -2.13 -1.63 -3.79
N ALA A 43 -1.26 -0.61 -3.74
CA ALA A 43 -0.07 -0.65 -2.90
C ALA A 43 -0.39 -0.05 -1.53
N VAL A 44 0.07 -0.69 -0.47
CA VAL A 44 -0.23 -0.31 0.92
C VAL A 44 1.02 -0.39 1.81
N ASP A 45 0.90 0.12 3.04
CA ASP A 45 1.87 -0.15 4.11
C ASP A 45 1.56 -1.53 4.74
N PRO A 46 2.42 -2.55 4.55
CA PRO A 46 2.15 -3.92 4.98
C PRO A 46 1.98 -4.07 6.49
N ARG A 47 2.57 -3.15 7.27
CA ARG A 47 2.48 -3.14 8.74
C ARG A 47 1.04 -2.93 9.20
N THR A 48 0.32 -2.03 8.53
CA THR A 48 -1.06 -1.69 8.89
C THR A 48 -2.11 -2.37 8.02
N THR A 49 -1.73 -2.81 6.82
CA THR A 49 -2.63 -3.49 5.89
C THR A 49 -1.88 -4.67 5.27
N PRO A 50 -2.02 -5.89 5.83
CA PRO A 50 -1.26 -7.03 5.37
C PRO A 50 -1.52 -7.34 3.89
N LEU A 51 -0.47 -7.73 3.19
CA LEU A 51 -0.58 -8.12 1.79
C LEU A 51 -1.48 -9.36 1.63
N GLY A 52 -2.20 -9.42 0.52
CA GLY A 52 -3.19 -10.45 0.19
C GLY A 52 -4.60 -10.15 0.68
N TYR A 53 -4.77 -9.20 1.61
CA TYR A 53 -6.09 -8.98 2.21
C TYR A 53 -7.00 -8.10 1.34
N PRO A 54 -8.32 -8.37 1.35
CA PRO A 54 -9.29 -7.51 0.69
C PRO A 54 -9.47 -6.19 1.44
N VAL A 55 -9.46 -5.09 0.69
CA VAL A 55 -9.66 -3.75 1.21
C VAL A 55 -10.78 -3.08 0.42
N PHE A 56 -11.84 -2.67 1.10
CA PHE A 56 -12.85 -1.81 0.49
C PHE A 56 -12.35 -0.37 0.53
N VAL A 57 -12.31 0.30 -0.63
CA VAL A 57 -11.85 1.68 -0.77
C VAL A 57 -13.02 2.55 -1.23
N SER A 58 -13.24 3.65 -0.52
CA SER A 58 -14.21 4.71 -0.88
C SER A 58 -13.45 6.03 -1.02
N THR A 59 -13.34 6.55 -2.23
CA THR A 59 -12.60 7.79 -2.54
C THR A 59 -13.18 8.49 -3.78
N GLY A 60 -12.70 9.69 -4.10
CA GLY A 60 -13.04 10.36 -5.37
C GLY A 60 -12.32 9.73 -6.56
N ASP A 61 -12.86 9.89 -7.77
CA ASP A 61 -12.09 9.68 -8.98
C ASP A 61 -11.35 10.98 -9.36
N PRO A 62 -10.09 10.93 -9.81
CA PRO A 62 -9.37 12.13 -10.24
C PRO A 62 -10.01 12.82 -11.46
N SER A 63 -10.93 12.15 -12.16
CA SER A 63 -11.84 12.79 -13.11
C SER A 63 -13.16 13.14 -12.42
N PRO A 64 -13.48 14.44 -12.22
CA PRO A 64 -14.71 14.83 -11.54
C PRO A 64 -15.99 14.28 -12.19
N ALA A 65 -15.97 14.07 -13.50
CA ALA A 65 -17.08 13.50 -14.26
C ALA A 65 -17.33 12.01 -13.95
N ALA A 66 -16.32 11.28 -13.45
CA ALA A 66 -16.43 9.87 -13.09
C ALA A 66 -17.00 9.66 -11.67
N GLY A 67 -17.05 10.70 -10.84
CA GLY A 67 -17.68 10.67 -9.52
C GLY A 67 -16.81 10.00 -8.46
N THR A 68 -17.34 8.96 -7.80
CA THR A 68 -16.67 8.29 -6.68
C THR A 68 -16.27 6.86 -7.00
N VAL A 69 -15.14 6.43 -6.46
CA VAL A 69 -14.64 5.07 -6.50
C VAL A 69 -15.02 4.39 -5.18
N ASN A 70 -15.99 3.47 -5.23
CA ASN A 70 -16.38 2.62 -4.09
C ASN A 70 -16.21 1.16 -4.51
N ARG A 71 -15.11 0.53 -4.10
CA ARG A 71 -14.73 -0.76 -4.68
C ARG A 71 -13.92 -1.62 -3.73
N LEU A 72 -14.20 -2.93 -3.76
CA LEU A 72 -13.36 -3.96 -3.17
C LEU A 72 -12.12 -4.21 -4.03
N MET A 73 -10.96 -4.06 -3.42
CA MET A 73 -9.62 -4.21 -3.99
C MET A 73 -8.78 -5.15 -3.13
N PHE A 74 -7.58 -5.47 -3.58
CA PHE A 74 -6.63 -6.32 -2.87
C PHE A 74 -5.31 -5.59 -2.65
N ALA A 75 -4.79 -5.68 -1.42
CA ALA A 75 -3.43 -5.25 -1.08
C ALA A 75 -2.43 -6.23 -1.71
N GLN A 76 -1.88 -5.92 -2.88
CA GLN A 76 -1.01 -6.84 -3.63
C GLN A 76 0.39 -6.28 -3.85
N ASP A 77 0.61 -5.04 -3.44
CA ASP A 77 1.87 -4.35 -3.64
C ASP A 77 2.23 -3.47 -2.45
N THR A 78 3.47 -2.99 -2.43
CA THR A 78 3.97 -2.00 -1.47
C THR A 78 4.92 -1.02 -2.17
N GLY A 79 5.22 0.09 -1.51
CA GLY A 79 6.19 1.07 -2.02
C GLY A 79 6.84 1.83 -0.88
N GLY A 80 8.11 2.19 -1.04
CA GLY A 80 8.88 2.86 0.03
C GLY A 80 8.23 4.14 0.56
N ALA A 81 7.51 4.86 -0.31
CA ALA A 81 6.78 6.09 0.00
C ALA A 81 5.32 5.88 0.49
N ILE A 82 4.82 4.64 0.47
CA ILE A 82 3.46 4.30 0.91
C ILE A 82 3.51 3.92 2.38
N ARG A 83 3.28 4.91 3.25
CA ARG A 83 3.40 4.77 4.71
C ARG A 83 2.14 5.26 5.42
N GLY A 84 1.78 4.55 6.48
CA GLY A 84 0.67 4.90 7.38
C GLY A 84 -0.63 4.13 7.15
N THR A 85 -1.53 4.22 8.13
CA THR A 85 -2.69 3.32 8.29
C THR A 85 -3.77 3.48 7.21
N VAL A 86 -4.01 4.70 6.73
CA VAL A 86 -5.04 4.98 5.69
C VAL A 86 -4.36 5.61 4.48
N ARG A 87 -3.48 4.83 3.86
CA ARG A 87 -2.78 5.19 2.63
C ARG A 87 -2.81 4.02 1.66
N ALA A 88 -3.29 4.29 0.45
CA ALA A 88 -3.23 3.36 -0.67
C ALA A 88 -2.74 4.09 -1.91
N ASP A 89 -1.96 3.40 -2.73
CA ASP A 89 -1.69 3.78 -4.11
C ASP A 89 -2.57 2.94 -5.05
N TYR A 90 -3.29 3.59 -5.95
CA TYR A 90 -4.28 2.93 -6.80
C TYR A 90 -3.65 2.50 -8.11
N PHE A 91 -3.66 1.20 -8.39
CA PHE A 91 -3.15 0.70 -9.65
C PHE A 91 -4.15 0.91 -10.80
N TRP A 92 -3.92 1.94 -11.63
CA TRP A 92 -4.81 2.29 -12.74
C TRP A 92 -4.67 1.42 -14.01
N GLY A 93 -3.63 0.59 -14.08
CA GLY A 93 -3.31 -0.22 -15.26
C GLY A 93 -2.16 0.36 -16.08
N PHE A 94 -2.19 0.13 -17.40
CA PHE A 94 -1.08 0.44 -18.31
C PHE A 94 -1.43 1.52 -19.32
N GLY A 95 -0.37 2.10 -19.89
CA GLY A 95 -0.45 3.03 -21.00
C GLY A 95 -0.71 4.47 -20.57
N PRO A 96 -0.72 5.41 -21.53
CA PRO A 96 -0.74 6.84 -21.26
C PRO A 96 -1.94 7.28 -20.42
N THR A 97 -3.13 6.77 -20.72
CA THR A 97 -4.36 7.13 -19.99
C THR A 97 -4.32 6.69 -18.52
N ALA A 98 -3.74 5.52 -18.22
CA ALA A 98 -3.56 5.08 -16.84
C ALA A 98 -2.55 5.95 -16.10
N GLY A 99 -1.43 6.28 -16.75
CA GLY A 99 -0.42 7.20 -16.22
C GLY A 99 -0.99 8.58 -15.90
N ASP A 100 -1.79 9.14 -16.81
CA ASP A 100 -2.46 10.43 -16.63
C ASP A 100 -3.42 10.43 -15.44
N ARG A 101 -4.18 9.35 -15.26
CA ARG A 101 -5.09 9.20 -14.10
C ARG A 101 -4.30 9.01 -12.81
N ALA A 102 -3.25 8.21 -12.82
CA ALA A 102 -2.37 7.99 -11.67
C ALA A 102 -1.73 9.30 -11.21
N ALA A 103 -1.19 10.10 -12.14
CA ALA A 103 -0.56 11.38 -11.85
C ALA A 103 -1.50 12.41 -11.21
N ARG A 104 -2.80 12.36 -11.54
CA ARG A 104 -3.83 13.24 -10.96
C ARG A 104 -4.43 12.72 -9.65
N MET A 105 -4.20 11.45 -9.31
CA MET A 105 -4.82 10.83 -8.14
C MET A 105 -4.24 11.41 -6.84
N LYS A 106 -5.04 12.23 -6.15
CA LYS A 106 -4.71 12.79 -4.83
C LYS A 106 -5.97 13.02 -4.00
N GLU A 107 -6.82 12.01 -3.97
CA GLU A 107 -8.12 12.09 -3.34
C GLU A 107 -8.10 11.60 -1.89
N THR A 108 -8.89 12.26 -1.04
CA THR A 108 -9.17 11.75 0.30
C THR A 108 -10.02 10.49 0.19
N GLY A 109 -9.73 9.49 1.01
CA GLY A 109 -10.43 8.21 0.96
C GLY A 109 -10.62 7.59 2.34
N ARG A 110 -11.52 6.61 2.38
CA ARG A 110 -11.73 5.71 3.51
C ARG A 110 -11.40 4.29 3.07
N MET A 111 -10.80 3.53 3.97
CA MET A 111 -10.41 2.14 3.75
C MET A 111 -11.01 1.27 4.85
N TRP A 112 -11.54 0.11 4.46
CA TRP A 112 -11.97 -0.94 5.38
C TRP A 112 -11.23 -2.21 5.02
N LEU A 113 -10.41 -2.70 5.95
CA LEU A 113 -9.72 -3.98 5.84
C LEU A 113 -10.68 -5.10 6.22
N LEU A 114 -10.87 -6.07 5.33
CA LEU A 114 -11.70 -7.23 5.58
C LEU A 114 -10.81 -8.35 6.09
N LEU A 115 -11.08 -8.79 7.32
CA LEU A 115 -10.35 -9.87 7.97
C LEU A 115 -11.21 -11.14 7.98
N PRO A 116 -10.62 -12.34 7.85
CA PRO A 116 -11.30 -13.59 8.13
C PRO A 116 -11.90 -13.56 9.53
N ARG A 117 -13.10 -14.12 9.69
CA ARG A 117 -13.86 -14.05 10.96
C ARG A 117 -13.10 -14.62 12.15
N ASP A 118 -12.32 -15.68 11.91
CA ASP A 118 -11.62 -16.43 12.96
C ASP A 118 -10.14 -16.01 13.08
N LEU A 119 -9.72 -14.94 12.40
CA LEU A 119 -8.35 -14.44 12.50
C LEU A 119 -8.14 -13.77 13.86
N GLN A 120 -7.15 -14.25 14.60
CA GLN A 120 -6.69 -13.56 15.81
C GLN A 120 -5.96 -12.29 15.41
N THR A 121 -6.58 -11.15 15.67
CA THR A 121 -5.99 -9.83 15.42
C THR A 121 -5.45 -9.26 16.72
N ALA A 122 -4.43 -8.41 16.63
CA ALA A 122 -3.88 -7.78 17.81
C ALA A 122 -4.89 -6.90 18.57
N ALA A 123 -5.88 -6.34 17.87
CA ALA A 123 -6.98 -5.61 18.48
C ALA A 123 -7.95 -6.51 19.27
N MET A 124 -8.07 -7.80 18.92
CA MET A 124 -8.93 -8.76 19.63
C MET A 124 -8.24 -9.39 20.85
N THR A 125 -6.90 -9.45 20.85
CA THR A 125 -6.11 -9.95 21.99
C THR A 125 -5.75 -8.86 22.99
N ALA A 126 -5.71 -7.59 22.55
CA ALA A 126 -5.57 -6.45 23.45
C ALA A 126 -6.82 -6.34 24.34
N ALA A 127 -6.69 -6.74 25.61
CA ALA A 127 -7.67 -6.40 26.62
C ALA A 127 -7.69 -4.87 26.78
N VAL A 128 -8.50 -4.17 25.97
CA VAL A 128 -8.73 -2.74 26.10
C VAL A 128 -9.42 -2.49 27.44
N ARG A 129 -8.63 -2.29 28.50
CA ARG A 129 -9.11 -1.89 29.83
C ARG A 129 -9.32 -0.38 29.80
N THR A 130 -10.57 0.07 29.72
CA THR A 130 -10.96 1.49 29.80
C THR A 130 -10.90 2.07 31.22
N ARG A 131 -9.96 1.62 32.08
CA ARG A 131 -9.80 2.17 33.44
C ARG A 131 -8.42 2.75 33.65
N SER A 132 -8.42 3.95 34.22
CA SER A 132 -7.35 4.94 34.37
C SER A 132 -6.15 4.55 35.25
N LEU A 133 -5.77 3.27 35.31
CA LEU A 133 -4.59 2.81 36.05
C LEU A 133 -3.92 1.66 35.28
N GLY A 134 -3.09 2.03 34.31
CA GLY A 134 -2.22 1.13 33.56
C GLY A 134 -1.50 1.95 32.50
N GLY A 135 -0.17 1.85 32.42
CA GLY A 135 0.64 2.54 31.42
C GLY A 135 0.14 2.29 29.98
N PRO A 136 0.68 3.01 28.98
CA PRO A 136 0.14 2.97 27.63
C PRO A 136 0.04 1.50 27.19
N ALA A 137 -1.17 1.06 26.87
CA ALA A 137 -1.35 -0.18 26.13
C ALA A 137 -0.48 -0.03 24.88
N VAL A 138 0.56 -0.86 24.76
CA VAL A 138 1.33 -0.93 23.53
C VAL A 138 0.34 -1.41 22.48
N LEU A 139 -0.19 -0.46 21.70
CA LEU A 139 -0.99 -0.81 20.53
C LEU A 139 -0.04 -1.60 19.66
N ALA A 140 -0.41 -2.81 19.29
CA ALA A 140 0.40 -3.57 18.36
C ALA A 140 0.64 -2.70 17.12
N GLU A 141 1.91 -2.54 16.76
CA GLU A 141 2.34 -1.77 15.58
C GLU A 141 1.73 -2.32 14.29
N CYS A 142 1.26 -3.58 14.34
CA CYS A 142 0.61 -4.28 13.26
C CYS A 142 -0.79 -4.83 13.60
N VAL A 143 -1.67 -4.84 12.59
CA VAL A 143 -3.05 -5.36 12.71
C VAL A 143 -3.08 -6.88 12.80
N VAL A 144 -2.23 -7.55 12.03
CA VAL A 144 -2.07 -9.01 11.99
C VAL A 144 -0.58 -9.32 12.21
N PRO A 145 -0.22 -10.20 13.15
CA PRO A 145 1.17 -10.64 13.30
C PRO A 145 1.66 -11.33 12.02
N ASP A 146 2.74 -10.82 11.45
CA ASP A 146 3.38 -11.35 10.24
C ASP A 146 4.92 -11.30 10.42
N PRO A 147 5.62 -12.44 10.33
CA PRO A 147 7.06 -12.48 10.65
C PRO A 147 7.93 -11.67 9.68
N ASP A 148 7.45 -11.44 8.46
CA ASP A 148 8.23 -10.76 7.41
C ASP A 148 8.00 -9.25 7.42
N ASN A 149 6.79 -8.80 7.76
CA ASN A 149 6.39 -7.39 7.70
C ASN A 149 6.19 -6.74 9.08
N CYS A 150 6.10 -7.54 10.14
CA CYS A 150 5.78 -7.12 11.51
C CYS A 150 6.81 -7.64 12.51
N VAL A 151 8.07 -7.28 12.28
CA VAL A 151 9.15 -7.37 13.27
C VAL A 151 9.08 -6.15 14.20
N GLU A 152 9.01 -6.39 15.51
CA GLU A 152 9.23 -5.37 16.54
C GLU A 152 10.57 -4.68 16.25
N GLN A 153 10.56 -3.35 16.10
CA GLN A 153 11.77 -2.52 16.11
C GLN A 153 11.84 -1.75 17.42
#